data_AF-A0A944GQI3-F1
#
_entry.id   AF-A0A944GQI3-F1
#
_cell.length_a   1.000
_cell.length_b   1.000
_cell.length_c   1.000
_cell.angle_alpha   90.00
_cell.angle_beta   90.00
_cell.angle_gamma   90.00
#
_symmetry.space_group_name_H-M   'P 1'
#
loop_
_entity.id
_entity.type
_entity.pdbx_description
1 polymer ?
#
loop_
_entity_poly.entity_id
_entity_poly.type
_entity_poly.pdbx_seq_one_letter_code
_entity_poly.pdbx_strand_id
1 'polypeptide(L)'
;MALKEGLTMDKKYIDADVLKRIIEKLEYQNSNKRLSIAGNEVLKYYMPKIIDDTPLADVQEVVHGRWKCCYVKDEFRYVFVCSECGFGTLVKENFCPRLRRKNGRKGR
;
A
#
# COMPACT_ATOMS: atom_id res chain seq x y z
N MET A 1 30.93 -16.51 -14.37
CA MET A 1 30.19 -15.45 -15.10
C MET A 1 29.30 -14.75 -14.11
N ALA A 2 29.64 -13.50 -13.77
CA ALA A 2 28.96 -12.71 -12.75
C ALA A 2 28.13 -11.61 -13.43
N LEU A 3 26.80 -11.70 -13.31
CA LEU A 3 25.82 -10.63 -13.50
C LEU A 3 24.62 -11.06 -12.61
N LYS A 4 24.07 -10.26 -11.71
CA LYS A 4 23.66 -8.88 -11.88
C LYS A 4 23.87 -8.11 -10.58
N GLU A 5 24.58 -7.00 -10.68
CA GLU A 5 24.53 -5.93 -9.70
C GLU A 5 23.07 -5.45 -9.63
N GLY A 6 22.44 -5.67 -8.48
CA GLY A 6 21.13 -5.09 -8.21
C GLY A 6 21.31 -3.58 -8.10
N LEU A 7 20.67 -2.83 -8.99
CA LEU A 7 20.47 -1.39 -8.85
C LEU A 7 19.81 -1.13 -7.49
N THR A 8 20.61 -0.81 -6.47
CA THR A 8 20.12 -0.30 -5.21
C THR A 8 19.65 1.12 -5.46
N MET A 9 18.35 1.30 -5.71
CA MET A 9 17.75 2.63 -5.62
C MET A 9 17.94 3.12 -4.19
N ASP A 10 18.70 4.20 -4.00
CA ASP A 10 18.85 4.86 -2.70
C ASP A 10 17.46 5.25 -2.19
N LYS A 11 16.96 4.48 -1.22
CA LYS A 11 15.66 4.73 -0.60
C LYS A 11 15.78 5.99 0.26
N LYS A 12 15.30 7.12 -0.27
CA LYS A 12 15.13 8.34 0.53
C LYS A 12 13.85 8.19 1.36
N TYR A 13 14.03 8.04 2.67
CA TYR A 13 12.93 8.04 3.61
C TYR A 13 12.34 9.44 3.75
N ILE A 14 11.01 9.52 3.81
CA ILE A 14 10.29 10.77 4.06
C ILE A 14 9.84 10.73 5.52
N ASP A 15 10.33 11.66 6.31
CA ASP A 15 9.90 11.87 7.68
C ASP A 15 8.47 12.44 7.68
N ALA A 16 7.56 11.76 8.38
CA ALA A 16 6.14 12.10 8.42
C ALA A 16 5.89 13.48 9.05
N ASP A 17 6.65 13.85 10.08
CA ASP A 17 6.54 15.15 10.75
C ASP A 17 7.13 16.27 9.92
N VAL A 18 8.18 15.99 9.15
CA VAL A 18 8.70 16.93 8.15
C VAL A 18 7.67 17.15 7.04
N LEU A 19 7.04 16.09 6.55
CA LEU A 19 6.03 16.18 5.50
C LEU A 19 4.80 16.99 5.95
N LYS A 20 4.28 16.75 7.15
CA LYS A 20 3.17 17.55 7.71
C LYS A 20 3.53 19.03 7.84
N ARG A 21 4.74 19.36 8.31
CA ARG A 21 5.23 20.75 8.39
C ARG A 21 5.36 21.43 7.03
N ILE A 22 5.67 20.67 5.97
CA ILE A 22 5.66 21.20 4.61
C ILE A 22 4.22 21.47 4.16
N ILE A 23 3.31 20.51 4.38
CA ILE A 23 1.90 20.60 4.01
C ILE A 23 1.20 21.79 4.69
N GLU A 24 1.49 22.05 5.95
CA GLU A 24 0.93 23.18 6.71
C GLU A 24 1.23 24.53 6.06
N LYS A 25 2.38 24.65 5.38
CA LYS A 25 2.81 25.87 4.69
C LYS A 25 2.26 26.00 3.27
N LEU A 26 1.61 24.97 2.75
CA LEU A 26 1.02 24.99 1.42
C LEU A 26 -0.38 25.59 1.44
N GLU A 27 -0.70 26.34 0.39
CA GLU A 27 -2.06 26.80 0.13
C GLU A 27 -2.46 26.45 -1.30
N TYR A 28 -3.65 25.88 -1.43
CA TYR A 28 -4.23 25.63 -2.74
C TYR A 28 -4.94 26.90 -3.22
N GLN A 29 -4.47 27.43 -4.34
CA GLN A 29 -5.05 28.61 -4.98
C GLN A 29 -5.72 28.23 -6.29
N ASN A 30 -6.98 28.63 -6.42
CA ASN A 30 -7.77 28.47 -7.63
C ASN A 30 -8.66 29.71 -7.81
N SER A 31 -8.91 30.10 -9.07
CA SER A 31 -9.84 31.19 -9.40
C SER A 31 -11.26 30.90 -8.92
N ASN A 32 -11.64 29.62 -8.84
CA ASN A 32 -12.88 29.19 -8.24
C ASN A 32 -12.74 29.06 -6.71
N LYS A 33 -13.40 29.98 -5.98
CA LYS A 33 -13.38 30.02 -4.52
C LYS A 33 -13.83 28.72 -3.84
N ARG A 34 -14.79 27.99 -4.41
CA ARG A 34 -15.25 26.70 -3.87
C ARG A 34 -14.15 25.63 -3.96
N LEU A 35 -13.45 25.58 -5.08
CA LEU A 35 -12.32 24.65 -5.26
C LEU A 35 -11.14 25.03 -4.36
N SER A 36 -10.89 26.33 -4.17
CA SER A 36 -9.88 26.80 -3.22
C SER A 36 -10.18 26.35 -1.79
N ILE A 37 -11.44 26.49 -1.34
CA ILE A 37 -11.84 26.04 0.00
C ILE A 37 -11.67 24.53 0.15
N ALA A 38 -12.24 23.74 -0.78
CA ALA A 38 -12.16 22.28 -0.73
C ALA A 38 -10.72 21.76 -0.81
N GLY A 39 -9.90 22.34 -1.69
CA GLY A 39 -8.49 21.95 -1.82
C GLY A 39 -7.68 22.26 -0.56
N ASN A 40 -7.93 23.40 0.08
CA ASN A 40 -7.29 23.71 1.36
C ASN A 40 -7.79 22.82 2.51
N GLU A 41 -9.05 22.38 2.49
CA GLU A 41 -9.57 21.40 3.45
C GLU A 41 -8.84 20.05 3.30
N VAL A 42 -8.63 19.59 2.07
CA VAL A 42 -7.83 18.38 1.78
C VAL A 42 -6.41 18.52 2.29
N LEU A 43 -5.74 19.62 1.96
CA LEU A 43 -4.35 19.88 2.38
C LEU A 43 -4.22 19.98 3.90
N LYS A 44 -5.08 20.73 4.57
CA LYS A 44 -4.90 21.08 5.99
C LYS A 44 -5.53 20.06 6.95
N TYR A 45 -6.53 19.28 6.51
CA TYR A 45 -7.23 18.34 7.37
C TYR A 45 -7.04 16.88 6.95
N TYR A 46 -7.41 16.54 5.71
CA TYR A 46 -7.42 15.14 5.28
C TYR A 46 -6.01 14.58 5.07
N MET A 47 -5.09 15.36 4.51
CA MET A 47 -3.71 14.92 4.27
C MET A 47 -2.94 14.57 5.54
N PRO A 48 -2.92 15.40 6.61
CA PRO A 48 -2.30 15.03 7.88
C PRO A 48 -2.88 13.75 8.47
N LYS A 49 -4.21 13.59 8.41
CA LYS A 49 -4.90 12.39 8.87
C LYS A 49 -4.51 11.14 8.07
N ILE A 50 -4.41 11.25 6.75
CA ILE A 50 -3.91 10.15 5.91
C ILE A 50 -2.48 9.78 6.29
N ILE A 51 -1.62 10.77 6.57
CA ILE A 51 -0.24 10.51 7.00
C ILE A 51 -0.20 9.80 8.37
N ASP A 52 -1.06 10.19 9.31
CA ASP A 52 -1.19 9.55 10.63
C ASP A 52 -1.76 8.12 10.57
N ASP A 53 -2.78 7.92 9.73
CA ASP A 53 -3.41 6.61 9.52
C ASP A 53 -2.52 5.69 8.68
N THR A 54 -1.58 6.26 7.90
CA THR A 54 -0.58 5.50 7.18
C THR A 54 0.40 4.93 8.20
N PRO A 55 0.55 3.59 8.29
CA PRO A 55 1.49 3.01 9.23
C PRO A 55 2.89 3.58 8.94
N LEU A 56 3.45 4.28 9.93
CA LEU A 56 4.85 4.70 9.94
C LEU A 56 5.68 3.48 9.55
N ALA A 57 6.49 3.66 8.51
CA ALA A 57 7.20 2.58 7.87
C ALA A 57 8.25 1.97 8.81
N ASP A 58 7.82 1.03 9.65
CA ASP A 58 8.64 -0.14 9.93
C ASP A 58 8.69 -0.94 8.63
N VAL A 59 9.80 -0.75 7.91
CA VAL A 59 10.07 -1.25 6.57
C VAL A 59 9.95 -2.77 6.53
N GLN A 60 8.73 -3.26 6.34
CA GLN A 60 8.48 -4.62 5.95
C GLN A 60 7.89 -4.65 4.56
N GLU A 61 8.61 -5.32 3.67
CA GLU A 61 8.14 -5.55 2.31
C GLU A 61 6.73 -6.12 2.35
N VAL A 62 5.82 -5.45 1.65
CA VAL A 62 4.51 -6.02 1.33
C VAL A 62 4.77 -7.23 0.46
N VAL A 63 4.63 -8.42 1.04
CA VAL A 63 4.67 -9.67 0.28
C VAL A 63 3.26 -9.94 -0.19
N HIS A 64 3.01 -9.75 -1.49
CA HIS A 64 1.84 -10.33 -2.13
C HIS A 64 2.08 -11.81 -2.33
N GLY A 65 1.19 -12.66 -1.81
CA GLY A 65 1.20 -14.06 -2.16
C GLY A 65 0.89 -14.26 -3.63
N ARG A 66 1.50 -15.30 -4.22
CA ARG A 66 1.20 -15.68 -5.60
C ARG A 66 -0.17 -16.35 -5.63
N TRP A 67 -0.97 -16.03 -6.64
CA TRP A 67 -2.21 -16.75 -6.88
C TRP A 67 -1.90 -18.17 -7.36
N LYS A 68 -2.43 -19.16 -6.64
CA LYS A 68 -2.47 -20.56 -7.07
C LYS A 68 -3.87 -20.84 -7.63
N CYS A 69 -3.94 -21.44 -8.81
CA CYS A 69 -5.20 -21.89 -9.37
C CYS A 69 -5.56 -23.25 -8.75
N CYS A 70 -6.67 -23.32 -8.04
CA CYS A 70 -7.15 -24.53 -7.39
C CYS A 70 -8.51 -24.91 -7.98
N TYR A 71 -8.73 -26.21 -8.22
CA TYR A 71 -10.03 -26.73 -8.62
C TYR A 71 -10.82 -27.14 -7.38
N VAL A 72 -11.99 -26.55 -7.18
CA VAL A 72 -12.91 -26.89 -6.10
C VAL A 72 -13.92 -27.90 -6.63
N LYS A 73 -13.83 -29.15 -6.17
CA LYS A 73 -14.69 -30.25 -6.66
C LYS A 73 -16.16 -30.00 -6.38
N ASP A 74 -16.50 -29.51 -5.20
CA ASP A 74 -17.90 -29.31 -4.77
C ASP A 74 -18.62 -28.21 -5.58
N GLU A 75 -17.87 -27.23 -6.08
CA GLU A 75 -18.40 -26.11 -6.85
C GLU A 75 -18.10 -26.23 -8.35
N PHE A 76 -17.46 -27.33 -8.78
CA PHE A 76 -17.03 -27.61 -10.15
C PHE A 76 -16.34 -26.42 -10.86
N ARG A 77 -15.53 -25.63 -10.14
CA ARG A 77 -14.93 -24.39 -10.66
C ARG A 77 -13.49 -24.19 -10.21
N TYR A 78 -12.77 -23.35 -10.94
CA TYR A 78 -11.44 -22.88 -10.57
C TYR A 78 -11.51 -21.62 -9.70
N VAL A 79 -10.71 -21.60 -8.62
CA VAL A 79 -10.57 -20.48 -7.70
C VAL A 79 -9.09 -20.11 -7.59
N PHE A 80 -8.77 -18.83 -7.60
CA PHE A 80 -7.43 -18.33 -7.33
C PHE A 80 -7.27 -18.16 -5.83
N VAL A 81 -6.37 -18.94 -5.22
CA VAL A 81 -6.09 -18.91 -3.79
C VAL A 81 -4.71 -18.30 -3.57
N CYS A 82 -4.63 -17.30 -2.71
CA CYS A 82 -3.37 -16.65 -2.36
C CYS A 82 -2.49 -17.62 -1.56
N SER A 83 -1.23 -17.81 -2.00
CA SER A 83 -0.27 -18.71 -1.36
C SER A 83 0.09 -18.34 0.09
N GLU A 84 -0.09 -17.08 0.47
CA GLU A 84 0.37 -16.54 1.75
C GLU A 84 -0.76 -16.37 2.78
N CYS A 85 -1.97 -16.01 2.34
CA CYS A 85 -3.08 -15.70 3.25
C CYS A 85 -4.29 -16.62 3.09
N GLY A 86 -4.29 -17.54 2.11
CA GLY A 86 -5.38 -18.48 1.87
C GLY A 86 -6.67 -17.84 1.35
N PHE A 87 -6.68 -16.54 1.06
CA PHE A 87 -7.83 -15.87 0.48
C PHE A 87 -8.10 -16.41 -0.93
N GLY A 88 -9.34 -16.83 -1.19
CA GLY A 88 -9.81 -17.30 -2.48
C GLY A 88 -10.61 -16.23 -3.22
N THR A 89 -10.40 -16.11 -4.53
CA THR A 89 -11.19 -15.24 -5.42
C THR A 89 -11.47 -15.94 -6.74
N LEU A 90 -12.58 -15.56 -7.37
CA LEU A 90 -12.94 -15.99 -8.72
C LEU A 90 -12.40 -15.03 -9.80
N VAL A 91 -12.06 -13.80 -9.41
CA VAL A 91 -11.59 -12.76 -10.31
C VAL A 91 -10.07 -12.69 -10.22
N LYS A 92 -9.41 -12.80 -11.37
CA LYS A 92 -7.95 -12.70 -11.46
C LYS A 92 -7.51 -11.24 -11.33
N GLU A 93 -7.27 -10.82 -10.10
CA GLU A 93 -6.53 -9.59 -9.82
C GLU A 93 -5.02 -9.85 -9.91
N ASN A 94 -4.23 -8.83 -10.26
CA ASN A 94 -2.77 -8.99 -10.38
C ASN A 94 -2.11 -9.38 -9.05
N PHE A 95 -2.70 -8.98 -7.92
CA PHE A 95 -2.15 -9.20 -6.59
C PHE A 95 -3.27 -9.52 -5.59
N CYS A 96 -2.94 -10.21 -4.50
CA CYS A 96 -3.87 -10.42 -3.42
C CYS A 96 -4.15 -9.08 -2.69
N PRO A 97 -5.43 -8.67 -2.55
CA PRO A 97 -5.79 -7.42 -1.86
C PRO A 97 -5.54 -7.53 -0.34
N ARG A 98 -5.46 -8.75 0.19
CA ARG A 98 -5.04 -8.97 1.57
C ARG A 98 -3.52 -8.85 1.68
N LEU A 99 -3.07 -7.67 2.09
CA LEU A 99 -1.71 -7.41 2.52
C LEU A 99 -1.43 -8.22 3.79
N ARG A 100 -0.43 -9.11 3.77
CA ARG A 100 0.14 -9.67 5.00
C ARG A 100 1.37 -8.84 5.37
N ARG A 101 1.37 -8.29 6.59
CA ARG A 101 2.61 -7.83 7.23
C ARG A 101 3.47 -9.06 7.47
N LYS A 102 4.75 -9.03 7.11
CA LYS A 102 5.68 -10.15 7.25
C LYS A 102 6.09 -10.31 8.71
N ASN A 103 5.14 -10.34 9.67
CA ASN A 103 5.46 -10.41 11.10
C ASN A 103 6.49 -11.52 11.32
N GLY A 104 7.67 -11.12 11.77
CA GLY A 104 8.69 -12.04 12.25
C GLY A 104 8.16 -12.72 13.51
N ARG A 105 7.38 -13.79 13.32
CA ARG A 105 7.05 -14.75 14.36
C ARG A 105 7.11 -16.14 13.75
N LYS A 106 8.24 -16.82 14.01
CA LYS A 106 8.20 -18.27 14.26
C LYS A 106 7.30 -18.48 15.49
N GLY A 107 6.42 -19.47 15.41
CA GLY A 107 5.49 -19.87 16.46
C GLY A 107 4.18 -20.28 15.79
N ARG A 108 3.83 -21.56 15.70
CA ARG A 108 4.21 -22.72 16.50
C ARG A 108 4.01 -23.97 15.64
#